data_AF-F2KQ57-F1
#
_entry.id   AF-F2KQ57-F1
#
_cell.length_a   1.000
_cell.length_b   1.000
_cell.length_c   1.000
_cell.angle_alpha   90.00
_cell.angle_beta   90.00
_cell.angle_gamma   90.00
#
_symmetry.space_group_name_H-M   'P 1'
#
loop_
_entity.id
_entity.type
_entity.pdbx_description
1 polymer ?
#
loop_
_entity_poly.entity_id
_entity_poly.type
_entity_poly.pdbx_seq_one_letter_code
_entity_poly.pdbx_strand_id
1 'polypeptide(L)'
;MGQIEFGEFEREYHLSRTEVAGILRNIAEQLEKGTKIYVSGKDWEVELEYTEPVKFKVVFEEGEKDKKLKLKVVLKSRRML
;
A
#
# COMPACT_ATOMS: atom_id res chain seq x y z
N MET A 1 -0.82 19.84 7.26
CA MET A 1 -0.86 19.05 6.00
C MET A 1 0.56 18.85 5.54
N GLY A 2 1.05 17.61 5.47
CA GLY A 2 2.39 17.33 4.96
C GLY A 2 2.38 17.38 3.43
N GLN A 3 3.24 18.20 2.84
CA GLN A 3 3.54 18.14 1.40
C GLN A 3 4.46 16.95 1.13
N ILE A 4 4.14 16.15 0.11
CA ILE A 4 5.06 15.15 -0.42
C ILE A 4 5.95 15.86 -1.45
N GLU A 5 7.12 16.33 -1.02
CA GLU A 5 8.20 16.70 -1.94
C GLU A 5 8.80 15.42 -2.55
N PHE A 6 9.35 15.50 -3.76
CA PHE A 6 9.95 14.38 -4.49
C PHE A 6 10.88 13.54 -3.57
N GLY A 7 10.46 12.31 -3.26
CA GLY A 7 11.15 11.39 -2.35
C GLY A 7 10.27 10.18 -1.97
N GLU A 8 10.87 9.15 -1.36
CA GLU A 8 10.11 8.04 -0.76
C GLU A 8 9.53 8.50 0.58
N PHE A 9 8.20 8.55 0.67
CA PHE A 9 7.50 8.80 1.92
C PHE A 9 7.12 7.46 2.56
N GLU A 10 7.94 6.97 3.48
CA GLU A 10 7.67 5.74 4.24
C GLU A 10 7.23 6.12 5.66
N ARG A 11 6.02 5.66 6.05
CA ARG A 11 5.53 5.76 7.43
C ARG A 11 5.09 4.39 7.93
N GLU A 12 5.63 3.98 9.05
CA GLU A 12 5.24 2.74 9.74
C GLU A 12 4.17 3.05 10.79
N TYR A 13 3.08 2.27 10.78
CA TYR A 13 2.00 2.37 11.74
C TYR A 13 1.84 1.03 12.47
N HIS A 14 1.75 1.09 13.79
CA HIS A 14 1.37 -0.06 14.61
C HIS A 14 -0.15 -0.13 14.69
N LEU A 15 -0.74 -0.91 13.79
CA LEU A 15 -2.20 -1.10 13.70
C LEU A 15 -2.62 -2.45 14.30
N SER A 16 -3.85 -2.51 14.80
CA SER A 16 -4.47 -3.77 15.17
C SER A 16 -4.72 -4.65 13.94
N ARG A 17 -4.88 -5.96 14.16
CA ARG A 17 -5.19 -6.92 13.07
C ARG A 17 -6.47 -6.55 12.33
N THR A 18 -7.48 -6.04 13.03
CA THR A 18 -8.77 -5.65 12.45
C THR A 18 -8.67 -4.41 11.58
N GLU A 19 -7.85 -3.43 11.97
CA GLU A 19 -7.59 -2.23 11.16
C GLU A 19 -6.87 -2.60 9.87
N VAL A 20 -5.81 -3.43 9.96
CA VAL A 20 -5.09 -3.93 8.78
C VAL A 20 -6.03 -4.70 7.85
N ALA A 21 -6.86 -5.60 8.38
CA ALA A 21 -7.82 -6.35 7.57
C ALA A 21 -8.85 -5.44 6.89
N GLY A 22 -9.29 -4.37 7.54
CA GLY A 22 -10.18 -3.37 6.95
C GLY A 22 -9.55 -2.66 5.75
N ILE A 23 -8.32 -2.16 5.92
CA ILE A 23 -7.56 -1.50 4.85
C ILE A 23 -7.36 -2.44 3.65
N LEU A 24 -6.95 -3.69 3.91
CA LEU A 24 -6.71 -4.67 2.85
C LEU A 24 -7.98 -5.02 2.07
N ARG A 25 -9.13 -5.18 2.73
CA ARG A 25 -10.41 -5.41 2.05
C ARG A 25 -10.82 -4.23 1.19
N ASN A 26 -10.69 -3.01 1.72
CA ASN A 26 -11.01 -1.81 0.97
C ASN A 26 -10.11 -1.65 -0.27
N ILE A 27 -8.82 -1.96 -0.16
CA ILE A 27 -7.91 -2.02 -1.31
C ILE A 27 -8.36 -3.08 -2.32
N ALA A 28 -8.68 -4.30 -1.87
CA ALA A 28 -9.13 -5.38 -2.74
C ALA A 28 -10.40 -5.00 -3.53
N GLU A 29 -11.42 -4.44 -2.86
CA GLU A 29 -12.66 -3.97 -3.49
C GLU A 29 -12.40 -2.91 -4.57
N GLN A 30 -11.41 -2.03 -4.38
CA GLN A 30 -11.06 -1.01 -5.36
C GLN A 30 -10.33 -1.60 -6.57
N LEU A 31 -9.38 -2.51 -6.35
CA LEU A 31 -8.68 -3.22 -7.42
C LEU A 31 -9.64 -4.01 -8.32
N GLU A 32 -10.71 -4.57 -7.76
CA GLU A 32 -11.75 -5.29 -8.52
C GLU A 32 -12.64 -4.34 -9.35
N LYS A 33 -12.81 -3.09 -8.92
CA LYS A 33 -13.67 -2.11 -9.59
C LYS A 33 -13.00 -1.40 -10.77
N GLY A 34 -11.66 -1.31 -10.77
CA GLY A 34 -10.93 -0.69 -11.86
C GLY A 34 -9.52 -0.25 -11.47
N THR A 35 -8.98 0.73 -12.19
CA THR A 35 -7.57 1.14 -12.08
C THR A 35 -7.34 2.39 -11.24
N LYS A 36 -8.35 2.85 -10.50
CA LYS A 36 -8.22 3.97 -9.54
C LYS A 36 -8.24 3.42 -8.13
N ILE A 37 -7.25 3.82 -7.33
CA ILE A 37 -7.17 3.49 -5.93
C ILE A 37 -7.08 4.75 -5.09
N TYR A 38 -7.74 4.71 -3.95
CA TYR A 38 -7.71 5.69 -2.90
C TYR A 38 -7.36 4.99 -1.60
N VAL A 39 -6.29 5.42 -0.95
CA VAL A 39 -5.87 4.89 0.35
C VAL A 39 -5.67 6.06 1.29
N SER A 40 -6.29 5.98 2.46
CA SER A 40 -6.17 6.98 3.52
C SER A 40 -5.68 6.35 4.81
N GLY A 41 -4.77 7.03 5.49
CA GLY A 41 -4.38 6.76 6.88
C GLY A 41 -4.94 7.81 7.84
N LYS A 42 -4.39 7.85 9.07
CA LYS A 42 -4.86 8.78 10.11
C LYS A 42 -4.65 10.25 9.74
N ASP A 43 -3.60 10.56 8.99
CA ASP A 43 -3.15 11.93 8.70
C ASP A 43 -2.58 12.08 7.27
N TRP A 44 -2.94 11.16 6.36
CA TRP A 44 -2.54 11.21 4.96
C TRP A 44 -3.58 10.54 4.08
N GLU A 45 -3.62 10.95 2.82
CA GLU A 45 -4.50 10.42 1.78
C GLU A 45 -3.70 10.35 0.47
N VAL A 46 -3.90 9.28 -0.30
CA VAL A 46 -3.26 9.07 -1.60
C VAL A 46 -4.31 8.56 -2.58
N GLU A 47 -4.48 9.27 -3.68
CA GLU A 47 -5.22 8.82 -4.85
C GLU A 47 -4.26 8.52 -6.00
N LEU A 48 -4.47 7.40 -6.69
CA LEU A 48 -3.61 6.96 -7.78
C LEU A 48 -4.43 6.23 -8.85
N GLU A 49 -4.31 6.67 -10.10
CA GLU A 49 -4.68 5.84 -11.25
C GLU A 49 -3.44 5.04 -11.72
N TYR A 50 -3.53 3.72 -11.69
CA TYR A 50 -2.41 2.82 -11.98
C TYR A 50 -2.58 2.05 -13.30
N THR A 51 -1.49 1.46 -13.80
CA THR A 51 -1.52 0.58 -14.97
C THR A 51 -1.24 -0.86 -14.60
N GLU A 52 -1.80 -1.79 -15.37
CA GLU A 52 -1.43 -3.20 -15.30
C GLU A 52 -0.04 -3.48 -15.92
N PRO A 53 0.66 -4.55 -15.49
CA PRO A 53 0.29 -5.45 -14.40
C PRO A 53 0.63 -4.87 -13.01
N VAL A 54 -0.16 -5.26 -12.00
CA VAL A 54 0.15 -5.00 -10.59
C VAL A 54 1.25 -5.95 -10.12
N LYS A 55 2.25 -5.44 -9.39
CA LYS A 55 3.32 -6.27 -8.84
C LYS A 55 3.03 -6.60 -7.38
N PHE A 56 2.93 -7.89 -7.06
CA PHE A 56 2.88 -8.39 -5.69
C PHE A 56 4.23 -8.98 -5.30
N LYS A 57 4.72 -8.65 -4.11
CA LYS A 57 5.94 -9.22 -3.52
C LYS A 57 5.59 -9.86 -2.18
N VAL A 58 6.09 -11.07 -1.98
CA VAL A 58 6.09 -11.79 -0.71
C VAL A 58 7.55 -11.96 -0.31
N VAL A 59 7.89 -11.53 0.89
CA VAL A 59 9.25 -11.70 1.44
C VAL A 59 9.11 -12.35 2.81
N PHE A 60 9.78 -13.48 2.99
CA PHE A 60 9.89 -14.15 4.27
C PHE A 60 11.34 -14.04 4.75
N GLU A 61 11.52 -13.51 5.96
CA GLU A 61 12.81 -13.35 6.61
C GLU A 61 12.80 -14.18 7.91
N GLU A 62 13.73 -15.12 8.03
CA GLU A 62 13.92 -15.94 9.23
C GLU A 62 15.32 -15.65 9.79
N GLY A 63 15.36 -15.22 11.05
CA GLY A 63 16.57 -15.05 11.84
C GLY A 63 16.52 -15.92 13.10
N GLU A 64 17.62 -15.98 13.84
CA GLU A 64 17.74 -16.86 15.04
C GLU A 64 16.67 -16.61 16.12
N LYS A 65 16.10 -15.40 16.18
CA LYS A 65 15.13 -15.00 17.21
C LYS A 65 13.81 -14.46 16.66
N ASP A 66 13.67 -14.32 15.34
CA ASP A 66 12.53 -13.64 14.73
C ASP A 66 12.17 -14.21 13.36
N LYS A 67 10.86 -14.20 13.05
CA LYS A 67 10.31 -14.54 11.74
C LYS A 67 9.42 -13.40 11.27
N LYS A 68 9.68 -12.90 10.07
CA LYS A 68 8.94 -11.76 9.49
C LYS A 68 8.37 -12.16 8.13
N LEU A 69 7.10 -11.88 7.92
CA LEU A 69 6.44 -11.94 6.63
C LEU A 69 6.11 -10.51 6.19
N LYS A 70 6.64 -10.10 5.04
CA LYS A 70 6.35 -8.80 4.41
C LYS A 70 5.58 -9.04 3.12
N LEU A 71 4.45 -8.35 2.99
CA LEU A 71 3.62 -8.35 1.79
C LEU A 71 3.65 -6.92 1.22
N LYS A 72 3.96 -6.78 -0.07
CA LYS A 72 3.97 -5.46 -0.74
C LYS A 72 3.24 -5.55 -2.07
N VAL A 73 2.22 -4.72 -2.22
CA VAL A 73 1.56 -4.44 -3.51
C VAL A 73 2.19 -3.17 -4.08
N VAL A 74 2.59 -3.19 -5.35
CA VAL A 74 3.16 -2.02 -6.04
C VAL A 74 2.30 -1.70 -7.24
N LEU A 75 1.69 -0.51 -7.19
CA LEU A 75 0.88 0.09 -8.24
C LEU A 75 1.69 1.20 -8.91
N LYS A 76 1.87 1.11 -10.24
CA LYS A 76 2.61 2.13 -11.00
C LYS A 76 1.62 3.12 -11.58
N SER A 77 1.80 4.41 -11.32
CA SER A 77 0.95 5.46 -11.89
C SER A 77 0.94 5.35 -13.41
N ARG A 78 -0.22 5.51 -14.04
CA ARG A 78 -0.26 5.93 -15.43
C ARG A 78 0.33 7.34 -15.48
N ARG A 79 1.45 7.53 -16.18
CA ARG A 79 2.06 8.86 -16.33
C ARG A 79 1.03 9.74 -17.05
N MET A 80 0.44 10.71 -16.35
CA MET A 80 -0.30 11.78 -17.03
C MET A 80 0.74 12.62 -17.76
N LEU A 81 0.66 12.66 -19.10
CA LEU A 81 1.44 13.57 -19.92
C LEU A 81 0.96 15.01 -19.68
#